data_AF-A0A4V2Z7Y0-F1
#
_entry.id   AF-A0A4V2Z7Y0-F1
#
_cell.length_a   1.000
_cell.length_b   1.000
_cell.length_c   1.000
_cell.angle_alpha   90.00
_cell.angle_beta   90.00
_cell.angle_gamma   90.00
#
_symmetry.space_group_name_H-M   'P 1'
#
loop_
_entity.id
_entity.type
_entity.pdbx_description
1 polymer ?
#
loop_
_entity_poly.entity_id
_entity_poly.type
_entity_poly.pdbx_seq_one_letter_code
_entity_poly.pdbx_strand_id
1 'polypeptide(L)'
;MATRRRGSMRRALLTTLVTAALAAPVSGVTRPGAVPSPAPAPVAPLAGTTPAALAARYAAGRVEILAAERAAARLGHRWRAARLRELADPSRRFLSFDGRDGGRAVEVLGDLATAERIAVMVPGAGIDLDKYGMLRGGSLRLHAALGDRSAVVAWLGYATPSSVSLQAVTPHRAAGAAPRLRAFVQELRAARPGARVTLLCHSYGSVVCGLAAPGLDVAAIVMFGSPGAGVPDAAAMRTPATVWAGRTAGDWTAHLPHLSAGLPFVTVGLGADPVSPRFGARIFAAGRMPEMSGIEATRRIAGRPEADVKVLVLTTFDLDDYVYEALRAGASGFLLKEASAADLAHAVRVVAAGDALLAPNVTKRLIAEFSRMSGAPRAPLKERVSDLTERETEVLALIAQGLSNAEIAERLVVAEQTVKTHVSRILVKLRLRDRTQAAVFAYETGLVRPSGY
;
A
#
# COMPACT_ATOMS: atom_id res chain seq x y z
N MET A 1 -22.79 -44.30 16.38
CA MET A 1 -22.91 -43.08 17.23
C MET A 1 -21.61 -42.27 17.43
N ALA A 2 -20.45 -42.69 16.91
CA ALA A 2 -19.17 -41.98 17.13
C ALA A 2 -18.85 -40.85 16.11
N THR A 3 -19.59 -40.73 15.01
CA THR A 3 -19.32 -39.76 13.92
C THR A 3 -20.02 -38.41 14.11
N ARG A 4 -21.07 -38.32 14.92
CA ARG A 4 -21.76 -37.03 15.24
C ARG A 4 -21.04 -36.17 16.29
N ARG A 5 -20.19 -36.75 17.16
CA ARG A 5 -19.48 -36.02 18.23
C ARG A 5 -18.27 -35.22 17.73
N ARG A 6 -17.59 -35.63 16.65
CA ARG A 6 -16.40 -34.94 16.11
C ARG A 6 -16.71 -33.62 15.39
N GLY A 7 -17.91 -33.45 14.84
CA GLY A 7 -18.34 -32.19 14.20
C GLY A 7 -18.68 -31.07 15.18
N SER A 8 -19.20 -31.44 16.37
CA SER A 8 -19.54 -30.50 17.45
C SER A 8 -18.28 -29.93 18.12
N MET A 9 -17.27 -30.77 18.40
CA MET A 9 -16.00 -30.30 18.98
C MET A 9 -15.20 -29.39 18.03
N ARG A 10 -15.21 -29.65 16.71
CA ARG A 10 -14.56 -28.76 15.73
C ARG A 10 -15.25 -27.40 15.62
N ARG A 11 -16.60 -27.35 15.70
CA ARG A 11 -17.34 -26.09 15.75
C ARG A 11 -17.12 -25.35 17.07
N ALA A 12 -17.12 -26.05 18.20
CA ALA A 12 -16.81 -25.45 19.50
C ALA A 12 -15.39 -24.86 19.53
N LEU A 13 -14.36 -25.58 19.05
CA LEU A 13 -12.99 -25.06 18.99
C LEU A 13 -12.84 -23.83 18.08
N LEU A 14 -13.54 -23.80 16.94
CA LEU A 14 -13.57 -22.65 16.03
C LEU A 14 -14.28 -21.45 16.68
N THR A 15 -15.38 -21.67 17.41
CA THR A 15 -16.06 -20.59 18.13
C THR A 15 -15.20 -20.06 19.29
N THR A 16 -14.48 -20.91 20.02
CA THR A 16 -13.58 -20.50 21.11
C THR A 16 -12.32 -19.79 20.59
N LEU A 17 -11.78 -20.17 19.43
CA LEU A 17 -10.69 -19.42 18.75
C LEU A 17 -11.15 -18.03 18.28
N VAL A 18 -12.40 -17.90 17.83
CA VAL A 18 -12.98 -16.60 17.46
C VAL A 18 -13.30 -15.74 18.70
N THR A 19 -13.66 -16.34 19.84
CA THR A 19 -13.89 -15.58 21.09
C THR A 19 -12.61 -15.23 21.85
N ALA A 20 -11.58 -16.08 21.82
CA ALA A 20 -10.28 -15.80 22.45
C ALA A 20 -9.48 -14.71 21.70
N ALA A 21 -9.73 -14.54 20.39
CA ALA A 21 -9.19 -13.41 19.62
C ALA A 21 -9.89 -12.06 19.90
N LEU A 22 -11.02 -12.07 20.61
CA LEU A 22 -11.81 -10.88 20.96
C LEU A 22 -11.71 -10.48 22.44
N ALA A 23 -10.94 -11.22 23.25
CA ALA A 23 -10.81 -10.99 24.70
C ALA A 23 -9.38 -10.68 25.16
N ALA A 24 -8.58 -9.99 24.34
CA ALA A 24 -7.34 -9.35 24.78
C ALA A 24 -7.55 -7.82 24.82
N PRO A 25 -7.69 -7.20 26.00
CA PRO A 25 -7.74 -5.75 26.10
C PRO A 25 -6.35 -5.14 25.90
N VAL A 26 -6.28 -4.22 24.94
CA VAL A 26 -5.43 -3.02 24.84
C VAL A 26 -4.13 -3.04 25.67
N SER A 27 -3.00 -3.22 25.00
CA SER A 27 -1.71 -2.60 25.36
C SER A 27 -0.78 -2.66 24.14
N GLY A 28 -0.50 -1.50 23.53
CA GLY A 28 0.66 -1.36 22.64
C GLY A 28 0.47 -1.51 21.13
N VAL A 29 -0.63 -1.02 20.54
CA VAL A 29 -0.58 -0.69 19.10
C VAL A 29 0.15 0.65 18.98
N THR A 30 1.41 0.60 18.61
CA THR A 30 2.16 1.78 18.17
C THR A 30 1.38 2.44 17.03
N ARG A 31 0.78 3.61 17.32
CA ARG A 31 0.18 4.47 16.29
C ARG A 31 1.26 4.71 15.22
N PRO A 32 1.01 4.50 13.92
CA PRO A 32 1.93 4.99 12.91
C PRO A 32 2.06 6.50 13.12
N GLY A 33 3.25 6.93 13.55
CA GLY A 33 3.68 8.29 13.91
C GLY A 33 2.61 9.37 13.96
N ALA A 34 1.83 9.43 15.05
CA ALA A 34 1.07 10.63 15.38
C ALA A 34 2.05 11.74 15.78
N VAL A 35 2.65 12.39 14.78
CA VAL A 35 3.52 13.54 14.98
C VAL A 35 2.64 14.69 15.47
N PRO A 36 2.91 15.27 16.64
CA PRO A 36 2.13 16.40 17.14
C PRO A 36 2.13 17.54 16.11
N SER A 37 0.94 18.05 15.82
CA SER A 37 0.74 19.14 14.86
C SER A 37 -0.23 20.16 15.47
N PRO A 38 -0.04 21.46 15.19
CA PRO A 38 -1.03 22.48 15.56
C PRO A 38 -2.41 22.14 15.00
N ALA A 39 -3.45 22.59 15.69
CA ALA A 39 -4.81 22.54 15.15
C ALA A 39 -4.89 23.46 13.92
N PRO A 40 -5.58 23.03 12.84
CA PRO A 40 -5.78 23.87 11.67
C PRO A 40 -6.69 25.04 12.00
N ALA A 41 -6.55 26.12 11.26
CA ALA A 41 -7.47 27.24 11.37
C ALA A 41 -8.84 26.84 10.79
N PRO A 42 -9.95 27.44 11.26
CA PRO A 42 -11.24 27.28 10.60
C PRO A 42 -11.13 27.68 9.13
N VAL A 43 -11.52 26.77 8.23
CA VAL A 43 -11.50 27.03 6.79
C VAL A 43 -12.92 27.45 6.37
N ALA A 44 -13.04 28.61 5.73
CA ALA A 44 -14.31 29.07 5.19
C ALA A 44 -14.87 28.09 4.14
N PRO A 45 -16.19 28.01 3.92
CA PRO A 45 -16.77 27.18 2.86
C PRO A 45 -16.28 27.58 1.46
N LEU A 46 -16.28 26.65 0.50
CA LEU A 46 -15.89 26.95 -0.89
C LEU A 46 -16.97 27.69 -1.70
N ALA A 47 -18.21 27.82 -1.22
CA ALA A 47 -19.30 28.42 -1.98
C ALA A 47 -18.98 29.87 -2.43
N GLY A 48 -19.23 30.19 -3.70
CA GLY A 48 -19.00 31.54 -4.25
C GLY A 48 -17.53 31.98 -4.32
N THR A 49 -16.58 31.03 -4.30
CA THR A 49 -15.14 31.37 -4.33
C THR A 49 -14.72 32.01 -5.65
N THR A 50 -14.19 33.23 -5.56
CA THR A 50 -13.47 33.89 -6.66
C THR A 50 -12.06 33.31 -6.80
N PRO A 51 -11.37 33.54 -7.94
CA PRO A 51 -9.95 33.19 -8.07
C PRO A 51 -9.08 33.77 -6.93
N ALA A 52 -9.38 34.99 -6.48
CA ALA A 52 -8.68 35.63 -5.36
C ALA A 52 -8.94 34.90 -4.03
N ALA A 53 -10.18 34.48 -3.76
CA ALA A 53 -10.52 33.71 -2.57
C ALA A 53 -9.84 32.32 -2.56
N LEU A 54 -9.74 31.66 -3.71
CA LEU A 54 -8.97 30.41 -3.85
C LEU A 54 -7.48 30.64 -3.61
N ALA A 55 -6.90 31.70 -4.16
CA ALA A 55 -5.50 32.04 -3.93
C ALA A 55 -5.21 32.30 -2.42
N ALA A 56 -6.08 33.05 -1.75
CA ALA A 56 -5.98 33.28 -0.31
C ALA A 56 -6.07 31.97 0.49
N ARG A 57 -6.96 31.05 0.08
CA ARG A 57 -7.09 29.73 0.69
C ARG A 57 -5.86 28.86 0.49
N TYR A 58 -5.27 28.85 -0.71
CA TYR A 58 -4.03 28.12 -0.98
C TYR A 58 -2.86 28.67 -0.16
N ALA A 59 -2.78 30.00 0.00
CA ALA A 59 -1.79 30.65 0.85
C ALA A 59 -1.97 30.26 2.33
N ALA A 60 -3.21 30.25 2.83
CA ALA A 60 -3.52 29.83 4.19
C ALA A 60 -3.13 28.36 4.44
N GLY A 61 -3.48 27.45 3.53
CA GLY A 61 -3.08 26.04 3.64
C GLY A 61 -1.56 25.86 3.69
N ARG A 62 -0.80 26.65 2.92
CA ARG A 62 0.67 26.65 2.98
C ARG A 62 1.20 27.11 4.35
N VAL A 63 0.59 28.13 4.95
CA VAL A 63 0.95 28.59 6.30
C VAL A 63 0.74 27.47 7.33
N GLU A 64 -0.36 26.73 7.24
CA GLU A 64 -0.65 25.59 8.13
C GLU A 64 0.36 24.46 7.97
N ILE A 65 0.73 24.11 6.72
CA ILE A 65 1.75 23.10 6.45
C ILE A 65 3.10 23.51 7.05
N LEU A 66 3.51 24.77 6.87
CA LEU A 66 4.75 25.30 7.46
C LEU A 66 4.70 25.31 9.00
N ALA A 67 3.54 25.55 9.60
CA ALA A 67 3.38 25.46 11.04
C ALA A 67 3.55 24.03 11.56
N ALA A 68 2.97 23.05 10.86
CA ALA A 68 3.17 21.62 11.14
C ALA A 68 4.63 21.20 10.92
N GLU A 69 5.29 21.72 9.89
CA GLU A 69 6.71 21.46 9.60
C GLU A 69 7.59 21.91 10.75
N ARG A 70 7.42 23.17 11.21
CA ARG A 70 8.16 23.71 12.36
C ARG A 70 7.90 22.95 13.64
N ALA A 71 6.67 22.47 13.86
CA ALA A 71 6.33 21.63 15.01
C ALA A 71 7.06 20.28 14.94
N ALA A 72 7.00 19.59 13.80
CA ALA A 72 7.69 18.33 13.58
C ALA A 72 9.23 18.48 13.74
N ALA A 73 9.81 19.55 13.19
CA ALA A 73 11.23 19.84 13.28
C ALA A 73 11.69 20.08 14.73
N ARG A 74 10.96 20.90 15.50
CA ARG A 74 11.25 21.15 16.93
C ARG A 74 11.23 19.88 17.78
N LEU A 75 10.36 18.93 17.42
CA LEU A 75 10.22 17.65 18.10
C LEU A 75 11.17 16.56 17.55
N GLY A 76 12.09 16.89 16.64
CA GLY A 76 13.07 15.95 16.11
C GLY A 76 12.53 14.97 15.05
N HIS A 77 11.29 15.13 14.58
CA HIS A 77 10.71 14.30 13.52
C HIS A 77 11.20 14.72 12.13
N ARG A 78 12.50 14.50 11.85
CA ARG A 78 13.20 14.99 10.65
C ARG A 78 12.55 14.55 9.33
N TRP A 79 12.12 13.29 9.23
CA TRP A 79 11.44 12.76 8.04
C TRP A 79 10.13 13.49 7.76
N ARG A 80 9.25 13.59 8.78
CA ARG A 80 7.97 14.29 8.67
C ARG A 80 8.18 15.77 8.33
N ALA A 81 9.15 16.44 8.96
CA ALA A 81 9.49 17.82 8.64
C ALA A 81 9.92 17.98 7.17
N ALA A 82 10.76 17.07 6.65
CA ALA A 82 11.16 17.08 5.24
C ALA A 82 9.94 16.94 4.30
N ARG A 83 9.04 15.98 4.58
CA ARG A 83 7.80 15.79 3.81
C ARG A 83 6.87 16.99 3.87
N LEU A 84 6.73 17.63 5.03
CA LEU A 84 5.93 18.85 5.18
C LEU A 84 6.56 20.03 4.44
N ARG A 85 7.89 20.10 4.35
CA ARG A 85 8.58 21.11 3.54
C ARG A 85 8.30 20.94 2.05
N GLU A 86 8.30 19.71 1.55
CA GLU A 86 7.87 19.39 0.18
C GLU A 86 6.37 19.68 -0.06
N LEU A 87 5.53 19.52 0.96
CA LEU A 87 4.12 19.92 0.92
C LEU A 87 3.94 21.44 0.86
N ALA A 88 4.83 22.20 1.49
CA ALA A 88 4.76 23.66 1.53
C ALA A 88 5.33 24.36 0.28
N ASP A 89 5.64 23.63 -0.79
CA ASP A 89 6.08 24.23 -2.05
C ASP A 89 5.02 25.22 -2.58
N PRO A 90 5.40 26.47 -2.93
CA PRO A 90 4.46 27.50 -3.37
C PRO A 90 3.63 27.15 -4.62
N SER A 91 4.09 26.21 -5.45
CA SER A 91 3.35 25.76 -6.63
C SER A 91 2.18 24.84 -6.28
N ARG A 92 2.14 24.32 -5.05
CA ARG A 92 1.11 23.40 -4.58
C ARG A 92 -0.07 24.15 -3.98
N ARG A 93 -1.27 23.68 -4.32
CA ARG A 93 -2.53 24.37 -4.02
C ARG A 93 -3.38 23.52 -3.08
N PHE A 94 -3.39 23.85 -1.79
CA PHE A 94 -4.18 23.11 -0.78
C PHE A 94 -5.46 23.84 -0.39
N LEU A 95 -6.60 23.18 -0.54
CA LEU A 95 -7.88 23.69 -0.05
C LEU A 95 -8.01 23.53 1.47
N SER A 96 -7.34 22.53 2.05
CA SER A 96 -7.27 22.35 3.49
C SER A 96 -6.10 21.44 3.86
N PHE A 97 -5.60 21.63 5.08
CA PHE A 97 -4.56 20.80 5.66
C PHE A 97 -4.80 20.62 7.17
N ASP A 98 -4.57 19.43 7.70
CA ASP A 98 -4.55 19.14 9.13
C ASP A 98 -3.44 18.13 9.38
N GLY A 99 -2.37 18.51 10.07
CA GLY A 99 -1.23 17.62 10.30
C GLY A 99 -1.44 16.54 11.37
N ARG A 100 -2.56 16.58 12.11
CA ARG A 100 -2.83 15.69 13.25
C ARG A 100 -3.30 14.30 12.80
N ASP A 101 -3.09 13.29 13.65
CA ASP A 101 -3.62 11.92 13.49
C ASP A 101 -3.29 11.23 12.15
N GLY A 102 -2.03 11.32 11.71
CA GLY A 102 -1.60 10.79 10.39
C GLY A 102 -1.84 11.75 9.23
N GLY A 103 -2.65 12.78 9.49
CA GLY A 103 -2.83 13.98 8.69
C GLY A 103 -3.85 13.85 7.57
N ARG A 104 -4.43 15.01 7.22
CA ARG A 104 -5.44 15.20 6.18
C ARG A 104 -4.99 16.33 5.29
N ALA A 105 -5.21 16.17 3.99
CA ALA A 105 -4.82 17.18 3.02
C ALA A 105 -5.70 17.07 1.78
N VAL A 106 -6.15 18.22 1.29
CA VAL A 106 -6.91 18.33 0.04
C VAL A 106 -6.12 19.21 -0.92
N GLU A 107 -5.38 18.60 -1.83
CA GLU A 107 -4.59 19.30 -2.86
C GLU A 107 -5.37 19.36 -4.18
N VAL A 108 -5.29 20.50 -4.85
CA VAL A 108 -5.80 20.74 -6.20
C VAL A 108 -4.65 20.73 -7.18
N LEU A 109 -4.79 19.92 -8.22
CA LEU A 109 -3.93 19.91 -9.39
C LEU A 109 -4.74 20.48 -10.55
N GLY A 110 -4.20 21.51 -11.21
CA GLY A 110 -4.91 22.28 -12.23
C GLY A 110 -5.61 23.51 -11.63
N ASP A 111 -6.41 24.19 -12.45
CA ASP A 111 -7.15 25.39 -12.01
C ASP A 111 -8.61 25.07 -11.69
N LEU A 112 -8.93 25.00 -10.40
CA LEU A 112 -10.29 24.76 -9.93
C LEU A 112 -11.27 25.87 -10.33
N ALA A 113 -10.80 27.11 -10.49
CA ALA A 113 -11.65 28.25 -10.81
C ALA A 113 -12.23 28.18 -12.22
N THR A 114 -11.53 27.52 -13.14
CA THR A 114 -11.90 27.43 -14.56
C THR A 114 -12.25 26.01 -15.00
N ALA A 115 -11.95 24.99 -14.19
CA ALA A 115 -12.21 23.60 -14.51
C ALA A 115 -13.70 23.34 -14.88
N GLU A 116 -13.89 22.64 -15.99
CA GLU A 116 -15.17 22.11 -16.44
C GLU A 116 -15.37 20.66 -15.99
N ARG A 117 -14.27 19.93 -15.77
CA ARG A 117 -14.25 18.56 -15.26
C ARG A 117 -13.43 18.51 -13.98
N ILE A 118 -13.99 17.97 -12.91
CA ILE A 118 -13.30 17.82 -11.65
C ILE A 118 -13.28 16.35 -11.25
N ALA A 119 -12.10 15.77 -11.09
CA ALA A 119 -11.93 14.42 -10.59
C ALA A 119 -11.47 14.46 -9.13
N VAL A 120 -12.19 13.80 -8.22
CA VAL A 120 -11.80 13.70 -6.80
C VAL A 120 -11.23 12.30 -6.57
N MET A 121 -9.95 12.23 -6.28
CA MET A 121 -9.22 10.99 -6.02
C MET A 121 -9.28 10.66 -4.52
N VAL A 122 -9.97 9.57 -4.19
CA VAL A 122 -10.15 9.06 -2.82
C VAL A 122 -9.17 7.90 -2.58
N PRO A 123 -8.20 8.06 -1.67
CA PRO A 123 -7.15 7.06 -1.45
C PRO A 123 -7.68 5.81 -0.73
N GLY A 124 -6.92 4.73 -0.89
CA GLY A 124 -7.10 3.48 -0.17
C GLY A 124 -6.32 3.43 1.15
N ALA A 125 -6.16 2.21 1.68
CA ALA A 125 -5.42 1.95 2.90
C ALA A 125 -3.94 2.34 2.78
N GLY A 126 -3.32 2.72 3.90
CA GLY A 126 -1.90 3.00 4.02
C GLY A 126 -1.45 4.34 3.41
N ILE A 127 -2.38 5.23 3.06
CA ILE A 127 -2.06 6.59 2.61
C ILE A 127 -2.19 7.56 3.78
N ASP A 128 -1.09 8.23 4.12
CA ASP A 128 -0.99 9.28 5.13
C ASP A 128 -0.10 10.42 4.60
N LEU A 129 0.28 11.40 5.45
CA LEU A 129 1.16 12.49 5.02
C LEU A 129 2.58 12.04 4.63
N ASP A 130 3.12 10.98 5.26
CA ASP A 130 4.45 10.46 4.93
C ASP A 130 4.46 9.75 3.57
N LYS A 131 3.29 9.19 3.20
CA LYS A 131 3.04 8.44 1.96
C LYS A 131 2.21 9.23 0.93
N TYR A 132 2.04 10.54 1.13
CA TYR A 132 1.18 11.39 0.30
C TYR A 132 1.59 11.42 -1.18
N GLY A 133 2.89 11.23 -1.46
CA GLY A 133 3.43 11.16 -2.82
C GLY A 133 2.72 10.13 -3.71
N MET A 134 2.24 9.02 -3.15
CA MET A 134 1.49 8.01 -3.91
C MET A 134 0.17 8.54 -4.45
N LEU A 135 -0.63 9.18 -3.58
CA LEU A 135 -1.89 9.81 -3.96
C LEU A 135 -1.64 10.91 -4.99
N ARG A 136 -0.66 11.78 -4.73
CA ARG A 136 -0.32 12.89 -5.63
C ARG A 136 0.16 12.42 -7.00
N GLY A 137 1.01 11.40 -7.06
CA GLY A 137 1.54 10.86 -8.31
C GLY A 137 0.44 10.30 -9.22
N GLY A 138 -0.56 9.62 -8.63
CA GLY A 138 -1.77 9.20 -9.35
C GLY A 138 -2.56 10.40 -9.90
N SER A 139 -2.79 11.40 -9.04
CA SER A 139 -3.52 12.61 -9.41
C SER A 139 -2.85 13.44 -10.51
N LEU A 140 -1.51 13.54 -10.50
CA LEU A 140 -0.73 14.22 -11.54
C LEU A 140 -0.92 13.56 -12.90
N ARG A 141 -0.77 12.24 -12.97
CA ARG A 141 -0.94 11.48 -14.21
C ARG A 141 -2.36 11.57 -14.74
N LEU A 142 -3.34 11.58 -13.84
CA LEU A 142 -4.73 11.78 -14.21
C LEU A 142 -4.97 13.18 -14.77
N HIS A 143 -4.47 14.23 -14.13
CA HIS A 143 -4.61 15.59 -14.64
C HIS A 143 -3.98 15.70 -16.03
N ALA A 144 -2.76 15.20 -16.20
CA ALA A 144 -2.08 15.21 -17.50
C ALA A 144 -2.92 14.50 -18.59
N ALA A 145 -3.61 13.41 -18.25
CA ALA A 145 -4.49 12.71 -19.19
C ALA A 145 -5.81 13.44 -19.47
N LEU A 146 -6.33 14.21 -18.51
CA LEU A 146 -7.57 14.97 -18.66
C LEU A 146 -7.37 16.31 -19.38
N GLY A 147 -6.18 16.90 -19.29
CA GLY A 147 -5.82 18.19 -19.90
C GLY A 147 -6.26 19.42 -19.09
N ASP A 148 -6.04 20.61 -19.64
CA ASP A 148 -6.04 21.88 -18.88
C ASP A 148 -7.42 22.37 -18.45
N ARG A 149 -8.50 21.94 -19.11
CA ARG A 149 -9.89 22.25 -18.69
C ARG A 149 -10.38 21.39 -17.51
N SER A 150 -9.46 20.74 -16.80
CA SER A 150 -9.77 19.85 -15.69
C SER A 150 -9.00 20.22 -14.43
N ALA A 151 -9.57 19.87 -13.29
CA ALA A 151 -8.87 19.86 -12.01
C ALA A 151 -8.95 18.45 -11.41
N VAL A 152 -7.87 18.01 -10.78
CA VAL A 152 -7.84 16.80 -9.97
C VAL A 152 -7.64 17.18 -8.52
N VAL A 153 -8.56 16.74 -7.67
CA VAL A 153 -8.48 16.91 -6.22
C VAL A 153 -7.94 15.64 -5.60
N ALA A 154 -6.74 15.69 -5.03
CA ALA A 154 -6.17 14.64 -4.19
C ALA A 154 -6.74 14.74 -2.77
N TRP A 155 -7.77 13.95 -2.47
CA TRP A 155 -8.57 14.07 -1.24
C TRP A 155 -8.11 13.07 -0.16
N LEU A 156 -7.13 13.43 0.67
CA LEU A 156 -6.80 12.69 1.89
C LEU A 156 -7.65 13.23 3.05
N GLY A 157 -8.94 12.87 3.08
CA GLY A 157 -9.92 13.44 4.02
C GLY A 157 -10.14 12.64 5.32
N TYR A 158 -9.47 11.50 5.49
CA TYR A 158 -9.68 10.60 6.62
C TYR A 158 -8.39 9.90 7.02
N ALA A 159 -8.35 9.39 8.26
CA ALA A 159 -7.26 8.52 8.70
C ALA A 159 -7.46 7.15 8.04
N THR A 160 -6.67 6.88 7.00
CA THR A 160 -6.75 5.61 6.27
C THR A 160 -6.32 4.46 7.19
N PRO A 161 -6.94 3.28 7.09
CA PRO A 161 -6.46 2.13 7.84
C PRO A 161 -5.08 1.74 7.34
N SER A 162 -4.20 1.25 8.22
CA SER A 162 -2.97 0.60 7.79
C SER A 162 -3.30 -0.66 7.00
N SER A 163 -2.55 -0.94 5.93
CA SER A 163 -2.84 -2.03 4.98
C SER A 163 -2.96 -3.42 5.62
N VAL A 164 -2.23 -3.67 6.72
CA VAL A 164 -2.20 -4.95 7.46
C VAL A 164 -3.00 -4.93 8.76
N SER A 165 -3.90 -3.95 8.94
CA SER A 165 -4.70 -3.82 10.18
C SER A 165 -6.07 -4.47 10.05
N LEU A 166 -6.62 -4.94 11.18
CA LEU A 166 -8.03 -5.35 11.28
C LEU A 166 -9.00 -4.21 10.87
N GLN A 167 -8.57 -2.95 10.97
CA GLN A 167 -9.37 -1.81 10.52
C GLN A 167 -9.54 -1.78 9.00
N ALA A 168 -8.60 -2.33 8.23
CA ALA A 168 -8.68 -2.41 6.77
C ALA A 168 -9.72 -3.41 6.29
N VAL A 169 -10.17 -4.35 7.14
CA VAL A 169 -11.19 -5.36 6.81
C VAL A 169 -12.57 -5.04 7.42
N THR A 170 -12.75 -3.85 7.97
CA THR A 170 -14.04 -3.39 8.52
C THR A 170 -14.45 -2.08 7.86
N PRO A 171 -15.74 -1.76 7.74
CA PRO A 171 -16.18 -0.51 7.13
C PRO A 171 -16.07 0.69 8.08
N HIS A 172 -15.63 0.53 9.34
CA HIS A 172 -15.74 1.56 10.37
C HIS A 172 -15.03 2.87 10.00
N ARG A 173 -13.78 2.81 9.50
CA ARG A 173 -13.07 4.01 9.03
C ARG A 173 -13.75 4.66 7.84
N ALA A 174 -14.39 3.85 6.99
CA ALA A 174 -15.09 4.35 5.81
C ALA A 174 -16.41 5.03 6.19
N ALA A 175 -17.15 4.46 7.14
CA ALA A 175 -18.36 5.06 7.69
C ALA A 175 -18.09 6.43 8.34
N GLY A 176 -16.98 6.59 9.04
CA GLY A 176 -16.55 7.89 9.58
C GLY A 176 -16.07 8.88 8.51
N ALA A 177 -15.53 8.39 7.38
CA ALA A 177 -15.06 9.21 6.28
C ALA A 177 -16.17 9.69 5.34
N ALA A 178 -17.22 8.88 5.15
CA ALA A 178 -18.29 9.13 4.19
C ALA A 178 -19.02 10.48 4.38
N PRO A 179 -19.42 10.89 5.60
CA PRO A 179 -20.01 12.22 5.81
C PRO A 179 -19.09 13.38 5.42
N ARG A 180 -17.77 13.24 5.64
CA ARG A 180 -16.78 14.28 5.30
C ARG A 180 -16.57 14.38 3.80
N LEU A 181 -16.59 13.25 3.10
CA LEU A 181 -16.55 13.23 1.63
C LEU A 181 -17.80 13.90 1.05
N ARG A 182 -18.99 13.61 1.60
CA ARG A 182 -20.24 14.28 1.20
C ARG A 182 -20.17 15.79 1.38
N ALA A 183 -19.80 16.26 2.57
CA ALA A 183 -19.68 17.68 2.86
C ALA A 183 -18.69 18.36 1.90
N PHE A 184 -17.53 17.74 1.67
CA PHE A 184 -16.54 18.26 0.72
C PHE A 184 -17.08 18.35 -0.72
N VAL A 185 -17.76 17.32 -1.21
CA VAL A 185 -18.34 17.34 -2.56
C VAL A 185 -19.45 18.37 -2.68
N GLN A 186 -20.27 18.56 -1.65
CA GLN A 186 -21.30 19.60 -1.62
C GLN A 186 -20.68 21.00 -1.69
N GLU A 187 -19.61 21.27 -0.93
CA GLU A 187 -18.86 22.53 -1.03
C GLU A 187 -18.25 22.72 -2.42
N LEU A 188 -17.67 21.66 -3.00
CA LEU A 188 -17.07 21.69 -4.33
C LEU A 188 -18.11 21.98 -5.42
N ARG A 189 -19.31 21.40 -5.33
CA ARG A 189 -20.43 21.64 -6.25
C ARG A 189 -20.99 23.05 -6.08
N ALA A 190 -21.07 23.56 -4.86
CA ALA A 190 -21.47 24.95 -4.61
C ALA A 190 -20.46 25.96 -5.17
N ALA A 191 -19.16 25.63 -5.14
CA ALA A 191 -18.11 26.45 -5.73
C ALA A 191 -18.11 26.42 -7.26
N ARG A 192 -18.40 25.25 -7.86
CA ARG A 192 -18.36 25.01 -9.30
C ARG A 192 -19.62 24.26 -9.78
N PRO A 193 -20.79 24.92 -9.81
CA PRO A 193 -22.07 24.26 -10.13
C PRO A 193 -22.13 23.72 -11.56
N GLY A 194 -21.44 24.36 -12.50
CA GLY A 194 -21.35 23.92 -13.90
C GLY A 194 -20.32 22.80 -14.15
N ALA A 195 -19.45 22.49 -13.20
CA ALA A 195 -18.38 21.52 -13.43
C ALA A 195 -18.85 20.08 -13.24
N ARG A 196 -18.52 19.19 -14.18
CA ARG A 196 -18.80 17.76 -14.07
C ARG A 196 -17.86 17.11 -13.05
N VAL A 197 -18.38 16.74 -11.88
CA VAL A 197 -17.61 16.09 -10.81
C VAL A 197 -17.66 14.56 -10.93
N THR A 198 -16.52 13.89 -10.82
CA THR A 198 -16.39 12.42 -10.80
C THR A 198 -15.56 11.98 -9.61
N LEU A 199 -16.00 10.93 -8.89
CA LEU A 199 -15.19 10.31 -7.84
C LEU A 199 -14.38 9.15 -8.40
N LEU A 200 -13.09 9.11 -8.07
CA LEU A 200 -12.16 8.03 -8.38
C LEU A 200 -11.71 7.39 -7.07
N CYS A 201 -12.18 6.18 -6.80
CA CYS A 201 -12.13 5.56 -5.50
C CYS A 201 -11.27 4.30 -5.53
N HIS A 202 -10.05 4.42 -5.01
CA HIS A 202 -9.05 3.36 -5.06
C HIS A 202 -9.08 2.49 -3.81
N SER A 203 -9.09 1.16 -3.97
CA SER A 203 -8.94 0.20 -2.88
C SER A 203 -9.96 0.48 -1.75
N TYR A 204 -9.52 0.63 -0.50
CA TYR A 204 -10.41 0.95 0.63
C TYR A 204 -11.23 2.24 0.41
N GLY A 205 -10.75 3.17 -0.42
CA GLY A 205 -11.49 4.36 -0.83
C GLY A 205 -12.79 4.05 -1.58
N SER A 206 -12.91 2.89 -2.23
CA SER A 206 -14.17 2.43 -2.84
C SER A 206 -15.26 2.22 -1.79
N VAL A 207 -14.92 1.71 -0.61
CA VAL A 207 -15.84 1.53 0.53
C VAL A 207 -16.32 2.90 1.03
N VAL A 208 -15.40 3.87 1.12
CA VAL A 208 -15.75 5.27 1.48
C VAL A 208 -16.76 5.84 0.49
N CYS A 209 -16.50 5.69 -0.82
CA CYS A 209 -17.38 6.21 -1.86
C CYS A 209 -18.74 5.52 -1.91
N GLY A 210 -18.79 4.19 -1.72
CA GLY A 210 -20.05 3.46 -1.68
C GLY A 210 -20.93 3.90 -0.50
N LEU A 211 -20.34 4.09 0.68
CA LEU A 211 -21.06 4.60 1.85
C LEU A 211 -21.40 6.09 1.77
N ALA A 212 -20.62 6.88 1.03
CA ALA A 212 -20.88 8.29 0.79
C ALA A 212 -21.93 8.53 -0.30
N ALA A 213 -22.12 7.60 -1.23
CA ALA A 213 -22.96 7.74 -2.42
C ALA A 213 -24.36 8.32 -2.18
N PRO A 214 -25.11 7.93 -1.12
CA PRO A 214 -26.39 8.53 -0.84
C PRO A 214 -26.22 10.03 -0.54
N GLY A 215 -26.73 10.89 -1.42
CA GLY A 215 -26.66 12.35 -1.29
C GLY A 215 -25.46 13.01 -1.96
N LEU A 216 -24.69 12.29 -2.77
CA LEU A 216 -23.66 12.90 -3.64
C LEU A 216 -24.26 13.35 -4.98
N ASP A 217 -24.09 14.63 -5.30
CA ASP A 217 -24.31 15.18 -6.64
C ASP A 217 -23.03 15.08 -7.48
N VAL A 218 -22.81 13.90 -8.07
CA VAL A 218 -21.66 13.61 -8.94
C VAL A 218 -22.13 12.88 -10.19
N ALA A 219 -21.42 13.08 -11.30
CA ALA A 219 -21.76 12.45 -12.56
C ALA A 219 -21.40 10.96 -12.61
N ALA A 220 -20.33 10.57 -11.92
CA ALA A 220 -19.88 9.19 -11.87
C ALA A 220 -19.10 8.87 -10.60
N ILE A 221 -19.16 7.59 -10.19
CA ILE A 221 -18.35 7.00 -9.12
C ILE A 221 -17.59 5.82 -9.74
N VAL A 222 -16.27 5.91 -9.76
CA VAL A 222 -15.39 4.89 -10.36
C VAL A 222 -14.65 4.17 -9.23
N MET A 223 -14.89 2.88 -9.09
CA MET A 223 -14.22 2.02 -8.12
C MET A 223 -13.14 1.20 -8.81
N PHE A 224 -11.92 1.16 -8.26
CA PHE A 224 -10.87 0.33 -8.85
C PHE A 224 -9.86 -0.21 -7.85
N GLY A 225 -9.34 -1.40 -8.14
CA GLY A 225 -8.48 -2.16 -7.23
C GLY A 225 -9.15 -2.40 -5.88
N SER A 226 -10.46 -2.64 -5.92
CA SER A 226 -11.34 -2.55 -4.76
C SER A 226 -11.50 -3.89 -4.04
N PRO A 227 -11.32 -3.94 -2.70
CA PRO A 227 -11.62 -5.12 -1.91
C PRO A 227 -13.13 -5.29 -1.61
N GLY A 228 -13.94 -4.26 -1.92
CA GLY A 228 -15.38 -4.26 -1.74
C GLY A 228 -15.96 -2.85 -1.83
N ALA A 229 -17.28 -2.76 -2.04
CA ALA A 229 -17.99 -1.49 -2.26
C ALA A 229 -18.59 -0.85 -0.99
N GLY A 230 -18.58 -1.53 0.15
CA GLY A 230 -19.27 -1.10 1.38
C GLY A 230 -20.79 -1.25 1.36
N VAL A 231 -21.35 -1.69 0.23
CA VAL A 231 -22.77 -1.90 -0.03
C VAL A 231 -22.97 -3.22 -0.79
N PRO A 232 -24.18 -3.82 -0.77
CA PRO A 232 -24.42 -5.10 -1.44
C PRO A 232 -24.43 -5.01 -2.97
N ASP A 233 -24.87 -3.88 -3.53
CA ASP A 233 -25.00 -3.64 -4.97
C ASP A 233 -25.01 -2.14 -5.30
N ALA A 234 -24.97 -1.81 -6.58
CA ALA A 234 -25.01 -0.43 -7.07
C ALA A 234 -26.35 0.27 -6.78
N ALA A 235 -27.47 -0.46 -6.66
CA ALA A 235 -28.77 0.13 -6.35
C ALA A 235 -28.80 0.63 -4.88
N ALA A 236 -28.18 -0.11 -3.96
CA ALA A 236 -28.03 0.26 -2.56
C ALA A 236 -27.20 1.54 -2.34
N MET A 237 -26.40 1.96 -3.34
CA MET A 237 -25.70 3.25 -3.32
C MET A 237 -26.66 4.44 -3.37
N ARG A 238 -27.92 4.25 -3.81
CA ARG A 238 -28.97 5.29 -3.85
C ARG A 238 -28.49 6.60 -4.48
N THR A 239 -27.84 6.49 -5.64
CA THR A 239 -27.26 7.61 -6.37
C THR A 239 -27.69 7.58 -7.83
N PRO A 240 -27.94 8.74 -8.46
CA PRO A 240 -28.13 8.81 -9.91
C PRO A 240 -26.81 8.74 -10.70
N ALA A 241 -25.66 8.76 -10.01
CA ALA A 241 -24.35 8.72 -10.64
C ALA A 241 -24.13 7.39 -11.39
N THR A 242 -23.44 7.45 -12.52
CA THR A 242 -23.01 6.21 -13.19
C THR A 242 -21.92 5.54 -12.35
N VAL A 243 -22.13 4.28 -11.97
CA VAL A 243 -21.16 3.49 -11.21
C VAL A 243 -20.30 2.68 -12.17
N TRP A 244 -18.98 2.86 -12.09
CA TRP A 244 -17.99 2.11 -12.85
C TRP A 244 -17.12 1.28 -11.92
N ALA A 245 -16.68 0.11 -12.38
CA ALA A 245 -15.77 -0.75 -11.63
C ALA A 245 -14.69 -1.33 -12.54
N GLY A 246 -13.45 -1.34 -12.06
CA GLY A 246 -12.35 -1.92 -12.80
C GLY A 246 -11.31 -2.57 -11.90
N ARG A 247 -10.67 -3.62 -12.40
CA ARG A 247 -9.62 -4.35 -11.69
C ARG A 247 -8.51 -4.68 -12.68
N THR A 248 -7.26 -4.71 -12.20
CA THR A 248 -6.12 -5.17 -13.00
C THR A 248 -6.11 -6.70 -13.05
N ALA A 249 -5.66 -7.28 -14.16
CA ALA A 249 -5.40 -8.72 -14.20
C ALA A 249 -4.39 -9.10 -13.11
N GLY A 250 -4.71 -10.11 -12.30
CA GLY A 250 -3.87 -10.56 -11.18
C GLY A 250 -3.95 -9.70 -9.92
N ASP A 251 -4.91 -8.79 -9.82
CA ASP A 251 -5.15 -8.04 -8.58
C ASP A 251 -5.68 -8.97 -7.48
N TRP A 252 -4.98 -9.00 -6.34
CA TRP A 252 -5.28 -9.84 -5.17
C TRP A 252 -6.71 -9.67 -4.66
N THR A 253 -7.33 -8.51 -4.88
CA THR A 253 -8.70 -8.26 -4.47
C THR A 253 -9.68 -9.25 -5.08
N ALA A 254 -9.35 -9.87 -6.23
CA ALA A 254 -10.16 -10.94 -6.84
C ALA A 254 -10.26 -12.22 -6.00
N HIS A 255 -9.35 -12.42 -5.04
CA HIS A 255 -9.31 -13.61 -4.18
C HIS A 255 -10.00 -13.38 -2.83
N LEU A 256 -10.56 -12.20 -2.60
CA LEU A 256 -11.28 -11.92 -1.38
C LEU A 256 -12.66 -12.59 -1.39
N PRO A 257 -13.16 -13.00 -0.22
CA PRO A 257 -14.48 -13.60 -0.14
C PRO A 257 -15.60 -12.60 -0.52
N HIS A 258 -15.34 -11.28 -0.50
CA HIS A 258 -16.32 -10.22 -0.81
C HIS A 258 -17.66 -10.39 -0.07
N LEU A 259 -17.56 -10.90 1.15
CA LEU A 259 -18.66 -11.08 2.08
C LEU A 259 -18.59 -10.02 3.17
N SER A 260 -19.75 -9.70 3.73
CA SER A 260 -19.88 -8.89 4.93
C SER A 260 -20.66 -9.69 5.97
N ALA A 261 -20.14 -9.77 7.18
CA ALA A 261 -20.76 -10.46 8.31
C ALA A 261 -20.92 -9.48 9.48
N GLY A 262 -22.14 -9.35 9.96
CA GLY A 262 -22.42 -8.65 11.21
C GLY A 262 -22.09 -9.57 12.39
N LEU A 263 -21.14 -9.15 13.23
CA LEU A 263 -20.86 -9.74 14.53
C LEU A 263 -21.38 -8.79 15.62
N PRO A 264 -21.56 -9.25 16.87
CA PRO A 264 -21.86 -8.35 17.98
C PRO A 264 -20.86 -7.19 18.02
N PHE A 265 -21.36 -5.95 17.95
CA PHE A 265 -20.59 -4.69 18.02
C PHE A 265 -19.66 -4.38 16.83
N VAL A 266 -19.49 -5.25 15.83
CA VAL A 266 -18.59 -5.01 14.69
C VAL A 266 -19.10 -5.65 13.40
N THR A 267 -18.91 -4.95 12.28
CA THR A 267 -19.10 -5.54 10.94
C THR A 267 -17.74 -5.88 10.36
N VAL A 268 -17.54 -7.13 9.94
CA VAL A 268 -16.34 -7.59 9.25
C VAL A 268 -16.67 -7.83 7.79
N GLY A 269 -15.80 -7.38 6.90
CA GLY A 269 -16.00 -7.41 5.46
C GLY A 269 -16.37 -6.06 4.88
N LEU A 270 -16.08 -5.90 3.60
CA LEU A 270 -16.15 -4.63 2.88
C LEU A 270 -17.26 -4.61 1.83
N GLY A 271 -18.23 -5.51 1.94
CA GLY A 271 -19.35 -5.63 1.00
C GLY A 271 -18.98 -6.35 -0.29
N ALA A 272 -19.85 -6.21 -1.28
CA ALA A 272 -19.76 -6.95 -2.54
C ALA A 272 -18.58 -6.49 -3.41
N ASP A 273 -18.12 -7.41 -4.27
CA ASP A 273 -17.12 -7.11 -5.30
C ASP A 273 -17.71 -6.16 -6.36
N PRO A 274 -17.20 -4.94 -6.52
CA PRO A 274 -17.76 -4.01 -7.50
C PRO A 274 -17.59 -4.47 -8.95
N VAL A 275 -16.64 -5.36 -9.26
CA VAL A 275 -16.49 -5.91 -10.63
C VAL A 275 -17.38 -7.14 -10.89
N SER A 276 -18.07 -7.65 -9.88
CA SER A 276 -19.01 -8.76 -10.06
C SER A 276 -20.22 -8.32 -10.89
N PRO A 277 -20.69 -9.14 -11.86
CA PRO A 277 -21.92 -8.84 -12.60
C PRO A 277 -23.14 -8.59 -11.69
N ARG A 278 -23.19 -9.25 -10.52
CA ARG A 278 -24.28 -9.08 -9.54
C ARG A 278 -24.28 -7.71 -8.88
N PHE A 279 -23.16 -6.99 -8.88
CA PHE A 279 -23.07 -5.68 -8.27
C PHE A 279 -23.75 -4.61 -9.13
N GLY A 280 -23.75 -4.74 -10.46
CA GLY A 280 -24.44 -3.83 -11.37
C GLY A 280 -23.64 -2.58 -11.79
N ALA A 281 -22.32 -2.55 -11.61
CA ALA A 281 -21.46 -1.48 -12.15
C ALA A 281 -21.10 -1.71 -13.63
N ARG A 282 -20.78 -0.62 -14.34
CA ARG A 282 -20.16 -0.68 -15.67
C ARG A 282 -18.69 -1.08 -15.57
N ILE A 283 -18.32 -2.19 -16.20
CA ILE A 283 -16.97 -2.75 -16.07
C ILE A 283 -15.99 -2.11 -17.05
N PHE A 284 -14.77 -1.81 -16.58
CA PHE A 284 -13.64 -1.43 -17.42
C PHE A 284 -12.36 -2.14 -16.98
N ALA A 285 -11.41 -2.31 -17.89
CA ALA A 285 -10.08 -2.84 -17.56
C ALA A 285 -9.24 -1.74 -16.89
N ALA A 286 -8.89 -1.92 -15.61
CA ALA A 286 -8.02 -0.99 -14.89
C ALA A 286 -6.58 -1.50 -15.00
N GLY A 287 -5.67 -0.79 -15.68
CA GLY A 287 -4.24 -1.12 -15.65
C GLY A 287 -3.47 -0.80 -16.93
N ARG A 288 -2.17 -0.55 -16.76
CA ARG A 288 -1.16 -0.56 -17.85
C ARG A 288 -0.06 -1.54 -17.49
N MET A 289 -0.22 -2.76 -17.97
CA MET A 289 0.71 -3.37 -18.91
C MET A 289 -0.23 -4.06 -19.90
N PRO A 290 -0.23 -3.71 -21.19
CA PRO A 290 -1.26 -4.18 -22.12
C PRO A 290 -1.32 -5.71 -22.26
N GLU A 291 -0.27 -6.43 -21.81
CA GLU A 291 -0.15 -7.88 -22.00
C GLU A 291 0.20 -8.68 -20.73
N MET A 292 0.99 -8.16 -19.77
CA MET A 292 1.47 -8.95 -18.61
C MET A 292 1.88 -8.12 -17.38
N SER A 293 1.78 -8.63 -16.15
CA SER A 293 2.23 -7.88 -14.95
C SER A 293 3.76 -7.76 -14.86
N GLY A 294 4.29 -6.82 -14.05
CA GLY A 294 5.73 -6.71 -13.79
C GLY A 294 6.34 -7.94 -13.12
N ILE A 295 5.58 -8.64 -12.27
CA ILE A 295 5.99 -9.91 -11.63
C ILE A 295 6.03 -11.03 -12.68
N GLU A 296 5.03 -11.11 -13.55
CA GLU A 296 5.01 -12.10 -14.63
C GLU A 296 6.11 -11.82 -15.67
N ALA A 297 6.39 -10.55 -15.96
CA ALA A 297 7.53 -10.16 -16.80
C ALA A 297 8.85 -10.57 -16.15
N THR A 298 9.00 -10.31 -14.84
CA THR A 298 10.15 -10.77 -14.05
C THR A 298 10.31 -12.27 -14.16
N ARG A 299 9.24 -13.05 -13.97
CA ARG A 299 9.28 -14.52 -14.06
C ARG A 299 9.73 -15.01 -15.43
N ARG A 300 9.24 -14.39 -16.52
CA ARG A 300 9.62 -14.76 -17.88
C ARG A 300 11.05 -14.36 -18.25
N ILE A 301 11.52 -13.23 -17.75
CA ILE A 301 12.89 -12.74 -18.00
C ILE A 301 13.88 -13.56 -17.16
N ALA A 302 13.61 -13.72 -15.86
CA ALA A 302 14.44 -14.44 -14.91
C ALA A 302 14.44 -15.96 -15.10
N GLY A 303 13.34 -16.52 -15.62
CA GLY A 303 13.18 -17.95 -15.84
C GLY A 303 13.90 -18.49 -17.08
N ARG A 304 14.60 -17.64 -17.84
CA ARG A 304 15.42 -18.04 -19.00
C ARG A 304 16.85 -18.34 -18.52
N PRO A 305 17.26 -19.62 -18.44
CA PRO A 305 18.57 -20.00 -17.87
C PRO A 305 19.77 -19.45 -18.65
N GLU A 306 19.58 -19.10 -19.91
CA GLU A 306 20.61 -18.62 -20.84
C GLU A 306 20.84 -17.10 -20.76
N ALA A 307 19.99 -16.36 -20.05
CA ALA A 307 20.08 -14.91 -19.94
C ALA A 307 20.58 -14.52 -18.53
N ASP A 308 21.82 -14.02 -18.42
CA ASP A 308 22.34 -13.41 -17.18
C ASP A 308 21.73 -12.00 -16.94
N VAL A 309 20.40 -11.93 -16.97
CA VAL A 309 19.65 -10.68 -16.82
C VAL A 309 19.19 -10.56 -15.37
N LYS A 310 19.72 -9.54 -14.68
CA LYS A 310 19.27 -9.18 -13.33
C LYS A 310 18.07 -8.23 -13.41
N VAL A 311 17.03 -8.50 -12.63
CA VAL A 311 15.81 -7.69 -12.63
C VAL A 311 15.73 -6.89 -11.34
N LEU A 312 15.82 -5.55 -11.45
CA LEU A 312 15.55 -4.61 -10.37
C LEU A 312 14.11 -4.10 -10.50
N VAL A 313 13.25 -4.42 -9.53
CA VAL A 313 11.85 -3.99 -9.55
C VAL A 313 11.71 -2.61 -8.92
N LEU A 314 11.13 -1.66 -9.68
CA LEU A 314 10.74 -0.35 -9.19
C LEU A 314 9.24 -0.31 -8.89
N THR A 315 8.88 -0.04 -7.64
CA THR A 315 7.47 0.00 -7.22
C THR A 315 7.07 1.38 -6.69
N THR A 316 5.82 1.77 -6.83
CA THR A 316 5.26 2.90 -6.05
C THR A 316 4.82 2.47 -4.64
N PHE A 317 4.83 1.17 -4.33
CA PHE A 317 4.19 0.61 -3.15
C PHE A 317 5.18 -0.05 -2.19
N ASP A 318 5.06 0.29 -0.92
CA ASP A 318 5.62 -0.46 0.20
C ASP A 318 4.65 -1.58 0.63
N LEU A 319 4.09 -2.33 -0.32
CA LEU A 319 3.13 -3.42 -0.06
C LEU A 319 3.90 -4.75 0.04
N ASP A 320 4.00 -5.24 1.27
CA ASP A 320 4.85 -6.34 1.73
C ASP A 320 4.73 -7.62 0.88
N ASP A 321 3.54 -7.93 0.36
CA ASP A 321 3.26 -9.15 -0.42
C ASP A 321 3.89 -9.12 -1.83
N TYR A 322 4.00 -7.94 -2.45
CA TYR A 322 4.57 -7.77 -3.79
C TYR A 322 6.09 -7.96 -3.81
N VAL A 323 6.77 -7.64 -2.71
CA VAL A 323 8.22 -7.82 -2.60
C VAL A 323 8.55 -9.29 -2.62
N TYR A 324 7.89 -10.09 -1.77
CA TYR A 324 8.13 -11.53 -1.74
C TYR A 324 7.77 -12.20 -3.06
N GLU A 325 6.62 -11.87 -3.66
CA GLU A 325 6.24 -12.43 -4.96
C GLU A 325 7.22 -12.04 -6.08
N ALA A 326 7.70 -10.79 -6.11
CA ALA A 326 8.71 -10.36 -7.06
C ALA A 326 10.03 -11.11 -6.87
N LEU A 327 10.50 -11.25 -5.63
CA LEU A 327 11.72 -12.00 -5.32
C LEU A 327 11.56 -13.48 -5.68
N ARG A 328 10.43 -14.11 -5.36
CA ARG A 328 10.11 -15.50 -5.74
C ARG A 328 9.98 -15.67 -7.26
N ALA A 329 9.52 -14.64 -7.96
CA ALA A 329 9.51 -14.63 -9.42
C ALA A 329 10.90 -14.40 -10.05
N GLY A 330 11.93 -14.17 -9.25
CA GLY A 330 13.28 -13.89 -9.74
C GLY A 330 13.54 -12.39 -9.91
N ALA A 331 13.16 -11.54 -8.97
CA ALA A 331 13.75 -10.21 -8.83
C ALA A 331 15.09 -10.30 -8.10
N SER A 332 16.12 -9.61 -8.62
CA SER A 332 17.46 -9.57 -8.03
C SER A 332 17.59 -8.44 -7.00
N GLY A 333 16.71 -7.45 -7.07
CA GLY A 333 16.59 -6.38 -6.09
C GLY A 333 15.26 -5.64 -6.20
N PHE A 334 15.02 -4.76 -5.25
CA PHE A 334 13.78 -3.98 -5.15
C PHE A 334 14.07 -2.55 -4.71
N LEU A 335 13.41 -1.58 -5.32
CA LEU A 335 13.55 -0.17 -4.98
C LEU A 335 12.21 0.57 -5.11
N LEU A 336 12.00 1.57 -4.25
CA LEU A 336 10.86 2.47 -4.38
C LEU A 336 11.06 3.42 -5.56
N LYS A 337 9.97 3.76 -6.27
CA LYS A 337 9.96 4.71 -7.39
C LYS A 337 10.30 6.12 -6.95
N GLU A 338 10.21 6.39 -5.65
CA GLU A 338 10.59 7.65 -5.01
C GLU A 338 12.09 7.72 -4.66
N ALA A 339 12.86 6.65 -4.91
CA ALA A 339 14.30 6.66 -4.69
C ALA A 339 14.99 7.74 -5.56
N SER A 340 16.04 8.34 -5.02
CA SER A 340 16.80 9.36 -5.76
C SER A 340 17.50 8.73 -6.98
N ALA A 341 17.87 9.55 -7.96
CA ALA A 341 18.65 9.08 -9.11
C ALA A 341 19.98 8.45 -8.68
N ALA A 342 20.59 8.96 -7.60
CA ALA A 342 21.81 8.41 -7.01
C ALA A 342 21.58 7.02 -6.39
N ASP A 343 20.47 6.85 -5.65
CA ASP A 343 20.10 5.56 -5.05
C ASP A 343 19.78 4.52 -6.13
N LEU A 344 19.09 4.92 -7.21
CA LEU A 344 18.81 4.05 -8.35
C LEU A 344 20.11 3.63 -9.05
N ALA A 345 21.01 4.56 -9.34
CA ALA A 345 22.29 4.25 -9.96
C ALA A 345 23.15 3.32 -9.08
N HIS A 346 23.14 3.55 -7.76
CA HIS A 346 23.80 2.66 -6.81
C HIS A 346 23.16 1.26 -6.80
N ALA A 347 21.83 1.18 -6.73
CA ALA A 347 21.08 -0.07 -6.77
C ALA A 347 21.38 -0.91 -8.01
N VAL A 348 21.45 -0.27 -9.19
CA VAL A 348 21.81 -0.95 -10.44
C VAL A 348 23.21 -1.55 -10.36
N ARG A 349 24.20 -0.81 -9.84
CA ARG A 349 25.58 -1.30 -9.70
C ARG A 349 25.68 -2.48 -8.72
N VAL A 350 25.00 -2.40 -7.59
CA VAL A 350 24.95 -3.47 -6.57
C VAL A 350 24.35 -4.75 -7.16
N VAL A 351 23.18 -4.63 -7.80
CA VAL A 351 22.50 -5.78 -8.41
C VAL A 351 23.30 -6.38 -9.56
N ALA A 352 23.95 -5.54 -10.38
CA ALA A 352 24.82 -5.99 -11.45
C ALA A 352 26.06 -6.75 -10.93
N ALA A 353 26.58 -6.40 -9.75
CA ALA A 353 27.68 -7.11 -9.10
C ALA A 353 27.27 -8.46 -8.48
N GLY A 354 25.98 -8.81 -8.49
CA GLY A 354 25.43 -10.03 -7.90
C GLY A 354 25.12 -9.92 -6.40
N ASP A 355 25.30 -8.73 -5.83
CA ASP A 355 24.94 -8.43 -4.45
C ASP A 355 23.44 -8.16 -4.30
N ALA A 356 22.88 -8.59 -3.18
CA ALA A 356 21.47 -8.35 -2.87
C ALA A 356 21.31 -6.92 -2.35
N LEU A 357 20.56 -6.07 -3.06
CA LEU A 357 20.05 -4.82 -2.50
C LEU A 357 18.74 -5.12 -1.75
N LEU A 358 18.84 -5.80 -0.61
CA LEU A 358 17.76 -5.86 0.35
C LEU A 358 18.06 -4.78 1.39
N ALA A 359 17.32 -3.67 1.32
CA ALA A 359 17.40 -2.70 2.41
C ALA A 359 17.14 -3.44 3.75
N PRO A 360 17.83 -3.12 4.85
CA PRO A 360 17.68 -3.85 6.12
C PRO A 360 16.23 -3.99 6.59
N ASN A 361 15.38 -3.02 6.24
CA ASN A 361 13.95 -3.07 6.49
C ASN A 361 13.23 -4.13 5.64
N VAL A 362 13.64 -4.35 4.40
CA VAL A 362 13.12 -5.39 3.50
C VAL A 362 13.48 -6.79 4.02
N THR A 363 14.71 -7.00 4.51
CA THR A 363 15.11 -8.27 5.15
C THR A 363 14.28 -8.55 6.41
N LYS A 364 14.11 -7.56 7.30
CA LYS A 364 13.23 -7.66 8.47
C LYS A 364 11.77 -7.98 8.11
N ARG A 365 11.32 -7.53 6.94
CA ARG A 365 9.96 -7.77 6.44
C ARG A 365 9.78 -9.13 5.79
N LEU A 366 10.79 -9.63 5.07
CA LEU A 366 10.82 -11.03 4.61
C LEU A 366 10.76 -12.00 5.80
N ILE A 367 11.44 -11.67 6.90
CA ILE A 367 11.33 -12.39 8.19
C ILE A 367 9.89 -12.36 8.71
N ALA A 368 9.23 -11.19 8.71
CA ALA A 368 7.87 -11.04 9.22
C ALA A 368 6.81 -11.80 8.39
N GLU A 369 6.97 -11.89 7.08
CA GLU A 369 6.04 -12.61 6.20
C GLU A 369 6.17 -14.14 6.37
N PHE A 370 7.39 -14.65 6.50
CA PHE A 370 7.62 -16.05 6.82
C PHE A 370 7.01 -16.47 8.17
N SER A 371 6.96 -15.57 9.16
CA SER A 371 6.28 -15.85 10.44
C SER A 371 4.80 -16.12 10.23
N ARG A 372 4.15 -15.40 9.30
CA ARG A 372 2.71 -15.53 8.98
C ARG A 372 2.40 -16.81 8.20
N MET A 373 3.33 -17.28 7.36
CA MET A 373 3.14 -18.45 6.47
C MET A 373 3.39 -19.81 7.13
N SER A 374 3.68 -19.86 8.44
CA SER A 374 4.05 -21.07 9.20
C SER A 374 2.97 -22.17 9.31
N GLY A 375 1.95 -22.19 8.45
CA GLY A 375 0.82 -23.13 8.47
C GLY A 375 0.82 -24.23 7.40
N ALA A 376 1.75 -24.24 6.44
CA ALA A 376 1.77 -25.26 5.37
C ALA A 376 2.84 -26.35 5.61
N PRO A 377 2.52 -27.65 5.55
CA PRO A 377 3.51 -28.71 5.66
C PRO A 377 4.41 -28.72 4.41
N ARG A 378 5.72 -28.49 4.58
CA ARG A 378 6.74 -28.67 3.55
C ARG A 378 7.59 -29.91 3.85
N ALA A 379 8.04 -30.58 2.79
CA ALA A 379 8.89 -31.78 2.81
C ALA A 379 10.15 -31.61 3.70
N PRO A 380 10.75 -32.69 4.22
CA PRO A 380 11.82 -32.58 5.21
C PRO A 380 13.04 -31.80 4.67
N LEU A 381 13.47 -30.79 5.43
CA LEU A 381 14.64 -29.90 5.24
C LEU A 381 15.90 -30.63 4.70
N LYS A 382 16.06 -31.90 5.06
CA LYS A 382 17.24 -32.74 4.81
C LYS A 382 17.48 -33.05 3.33
N GLU A 383 16.45 -33.09 2.49
CA GLU A 383 16.59 -33.42 1.05
C GLU A 383 16.99 -32.23 0.17
N ARG A 384 16.73 -30.98 0.60
CA ARG A 384 16.98 -29.78 -0.22
C ARG A 384 18.31 -29.09 0.07
N VAL A 385 18.91 -29.34 1.23
CA VAL A 385 20.17 -28.70 1.69
C VAL A 385 21.32 -29.72 1.78
N SER A 386 21.08 -31.00 1.43
CA SER A 386 22.03 -32.11 1.58
C SER A 386 23.40 -31.91 0.94
N ASP A 387 23.48 -31.05 -0.09
CA ASP A 387 24.69 -30.86 -0.88
C ASP A 387 25.60 -29.73 -0.36
N LEU A 388 25.14 -28.99 0.65
CA LEU A 388 25.92 -27.94 1.32
C LEU A 388 26.76 -28.52 2.45
N THR A 389 27.99 -28.02 2.59
CA THR A 389 28.80 -28.26 3.78
C THR A 389 28.21 -27.54 5.00
N GLU A 390 28.64 -27.91 6.19
CA GLU A 390 28.25 -27.22 7.44
C GLU A 390 28.54 -25.72 7.37
N ARG A 391 29.74 -25.35 6.88
CA ARG A 391 30.13 -23.94 6.74
C ARG A 391 29.33 -23.20 5.67
N GLU A 392 29.00 -23.85 4.56
CA GLU A 392 28.13 -23.27 3.53
C GLU A 392 26.70 -23.07 4.05
N THR A 393 26.20 -23.98 4.88
CA THR A 393 24.89 -23.87 5.54
C THR A 393 24.86 -22.70 6.53
N GLU A 394 25.93 -22.53 7.31
CA GLU A 394 26.09 -21.39 8.24
C GLU A 394 26.13 -20.05 7.49
N VAL A 395 26.92 -19.96 6.42
CA VAL A 395 26.98 -18.77 5.55
C VAL A 395 25.60 -18.48 4.94
N LEU A 396 24.89 -19.50 4.45
CA LEU A 396 23.54 -19.36 3.89
C LEU A 396 22.53 -18.82 4.93
N ALA A 397 22.63 -19.27 6.19
CA ALA A 397 21.77 -18.77 7.26
C ALA A 397 22.04 -17.29 7.59
N LEU A 398 23.30 -16.85 7.56
CA LEU A 398 23.66 -15.44 7.78
C LEU A 398 23.28 -14.55 6.59
N ILE A 399 23.34 -15.06 5.36
CA ILE A 399 22.80 -14.39 4.17
C ILE A 399 21.29 -14.15 4.33
N ALA A 400 20.55 -15.17 4.78
CA ALA A 400 19.11 -15.04 5.01
C ALA A 400 18.79 -13.98 6.07
N GLN A 401 19.62 -13.85 7.11
CA GLN A 401 19.51 -12.81 8.14
C GLN A 401 19.87 -11.39 7.62
N GLY A 402 20.30 -11.26 6.36
CA GLY A 402 20.59 -9.99 5.71
C GLY A 402 21.96 -9.41 6.01
N LEU A 403 22.90 -10.19 6.55
CA LEU A 403 24.26 -9.74 6.77
C LEU A 403 24.98 -9.59 5.42
N SER A 404 25.85 -8.60 5.31
CA SER A 404 26.80 -8.38 4.22
C SER A 404 27.99 -9.35 4.30
N ASN A 405 28.82 -9.42 3.24
CA ASN A 405 30.02 -10.27 3.26
C ASN A 405 31.01 -9.86 4.36
N ALA A 406 31.14 -8.55 4.62
CA ALA A 406 32.01 -8.03 5.68
C ALA A 406 31.49 -8.44 7.07
N GLU A 407 30.18 -8.30 7.32
CA GLU A 407 29.57 -8.70 8.60
C GLU A 407 29.62 -10.23 8.81
N ILE A 408 29.45 -11.02 7.74
CA ILE A 408 29.63 -12.48 7.81
C ILE A 408 31.09 -12.82 8.11
N ALA A 409 32.04 -12.14 7.46
CA ALA A 409 33.47 -12.37 7.64
C ALA A 409 33.91 -12.08 9.08
N GLU A 410 33.43 -10.97 9.65
CA GLU A 410 33.65 -10.61 11.05
C GLU A 410 33.05 -11.67 11.98
N ARG A 411 31.81 -12.08 11.74
CA ARG A 411 31.09 -13.05 12.60
C ARG A 411 31.68 -14.45 12.57
N LEU A 412 32.19 -14.88 11.41
CA LEU A 412 32.81 -16.19 11.23
C LEU A 412 34.33 -16.18 11.45
N VAL A 413 34.90 -15.00 11.74
CA VAL A 413 36.35 -14.76 11.92
C VAL A 413 37.15 -15.27 10.72
N VAL A 414 36.80 -14.81 9.52
CA VAL A 414 37.45 -15.15 8.25
C VAL A 414 37.67 -13.90 7.40
N ALA A 415 38.45 -14.01 6.32
CA ALA A 415 38.58 -12.93 5.35
C ALA A 415 37.29 -12.79 4.50
N GLU A 416 36.96 -11.57 4.08
CA GLU A 416 35.79 -11.29 3.22
C GLU A 416 35.83 -12.09 1.90
N GLN A 417 37.02 -12.32 1.33
CA GLN A 417 37.20 -13.14 0.13
C GLN A 417 36.81 -14.61 0.35
N THR A 418 36.99 -15.13 1.56
CA THR A 418 36.55 -16.48 1.93
C THR A 418 35.02 -16.56 1.90
N VAL A 419 34.32 -15.54 2.41
CA VAL A 419 32.85 -15.46 2.33
C VAL A 419 32.37 -15.40 0.88
N LYS A 420 33.01 -14.59 0.02
CA LYS A 420 32.68 -14.54 -1.42
C LYS A 420 32.80 -15.91 -2.09
N THR A 421 33.84 -16.66 -1.73
CA THR A 421 34.05 -18.02 -2.23
C THR A 421 32.92 -18.96 -1.78
N HIS A 422 32.51 -18.91 -0.51
CA HIS A 422 31.37 -19.69 -0.02
C HIS A 422 30.06 -19.31 -0.70
N VAL A 423 29.76 -18.01 -0.85
CA VAL A 423 28.56 -17.52 -1.55
C VAL A 423 28.54 -18.07 -2.98
N SER A 424 29.64 -17.96 -3.73
CA SER A 424 29.73 -18.48 -5.10
C SER A 424 29.45 -19.99 -5.16
N ARG A 425 30.04 -20.78 -4.26
CA ARG A 425 29.80 -22.23 -4.18
C ARG A 425 28.36 -22.59 -3.83
N ILE A 426 27.75 -21.87 -2.89
CA ILE A 426 26.34 -22.05 -2.50
C ILE A 426 25.43 -21.81 -3.71
N LEU A 427 25.64 -20.71 -4.43
CA LEU A 427 24.86 -20.37 -5.62
C LEU A 427 24.97 -21.45 -6.70
N VAL A 428 26.18 -21.95 -6.97
CA VAL A 428 26.41 -23.04 -7.93
C VAL A 428 25.72 -24.34 -7.49
N LYS A 429 25.94 -24.77 -6.25
CA LYS A 429 25.39 -26.03 -5.71
C LYS A 429 23.86 -26.04 -5.70
N LEU A 430 23.25 -24.94 -5.29
CA LEU A 430 21.80 -24.80 -5.21
C LEU A 430 21.16 -24.35 -6.54
N ARG A 431 21.97 -24.13 -7.58
CA ARG A 431 21.56 -23.58 -8.89
C ARG A 431 20.79 -22.26 -8.75
N LEU A 432 21.27 -21.40 -7.86
CA LEU A 432 20.72 -20.08 -7.61
C LEU A 432 21.55 -19.03 -8.33
N ARG A 433 20.89 -18.00 -8.83
CA ARG A 433 21.51 -17.01 -9.72
C ARG A 433 22.15 -15.81 -9.03
N ASP A 434 21.73 -15.53 -7.79
CA ASP A 434 22.14 -14.35 -7.02
C ASP A 434 21.90 -14.56 -5.52
N ARG A 435 22.53 -13.69 -4.71
CA ARG A 435 22.44 -13.71 -3.24
C ARG A 435 20.99 -13.59 -2.74
N THR A 436 20.15 -12.85 -3.46
CA THR A 436 18.73 -12.67 -3.10
C THR A 436 17.97 -14.00 -3.18
N GLN A 437 18.20 -14.80 -4.22
CA GLN A 437 17.64 -16.15 -4.33
C GLN A 437 18.16 -17.08 -3.25
N ALA A 438 19.42 -16.94 -2.81
CA ALA A 438 19.94 -17.68 -1.66
C ALA A 438 19.18 -17.38 -0.36
N ALA A 439 18.89 -16.10 -0.09
CA ALA A 439 18.08 -15.71 1.06
C ALA A 439 16.66 -16.30 0.98
N VAL A 440 15.98 -16.17 -0.16
CA VAL A 440 14.63 -16.74 -0.37
C VAL A 440 14.63 -18.26 -0.19
N PHE A 441 15.63 -18.95 -0.75
CA PHE A 441 15.78 -20.40 -0.63
C PHE A 441 15.91 -20.85 0.83
N ALA A 442 16.73 -20.17 1.63
CA ALA A 442 16.92 -20.48 3.05
C ALA A 442 15.60 -20.37 3.85
N TYR A 443 14.75 -19.41 3.52
CA TYR A 443 13.44 -19.30 4.15
C TYR A 443 12.44 -20.34 3.63
N GLU A 444 12.38 -20.58 2.31
CA GLU A 444 11.46 -21.57 1.73
C GLU A 444 11.75 -23.00 2.17
N THR A 445 13.01 -23.32 2.43
CA THR A 445 13.43 -24.61 2.98
C THR A 445 13.21 -24.71 4.49
N GLY A 446 13.02 -23.59 5.18
CA GLY A 446 12.91 -23.54 6.64
C GLY A 446 14.26 -23.68 7.36
N LEU A 447 15.38 -23.48 6.64
CA LEU A 447 16.74 -23.45 7.20
C LEU A 447 16.88 -22.31 8.22
N VAL A 448 16.27 -21.16 7.91
CA VAL A 448 16.09 -20.07 8.86
C VAL A 448 14.61 -19.93 9.17
N ARG A 449 14.27 -20.06 10.45
CA ARG A 449 12.96 -19.68 10.96
C ARG A 449 13.02 -18.26 11.49
N PRO A 450 11.99 -17.44 11.27
CA PRO A 450 11.89 -16.15 11.92
C PRO A 450 11.96 -16.32 13.44
N SER A 451 12.98 -15.77 14.07
CA SER A 451 12.98 -15.55 15.52
C SER A 451 11.94 -14.46 15.78
N GLY A 452 10.85 -14.80 16.47
CA GLY A 452 9.86 -13.81 16.89
C GLY A 452 10.54 -12.72 17.72
N TYR A 453 10.39 -11.48 17.28
CA TYR A 453 10.63 -10.28 18.09
C TYR A 453 9.29 -9.66 18.47
#